data_AF-A0A7V6UN01-F1
#
_entry.id   AF-A0A7V6UN01-F1
#
_cell.length_a   1.000
_cell.length_b   1.000
_cell.length_c   1.000
_cell.angle_alpha   90.00
_cell.angle_beta   90.00
_cell.angle_gamma   90.00
#
_symmetry.space_group_name_H-M   'P 1'
#
loop_
_entity.id
_entity.type
_entity.pdbx_description
1 polymer ?
#
loop_
_entity_poly.entity_id
_entity_poly.type
_entity_poly.pdbx_seq_one_letter_code
_entity_poly.pdbx_strand_id
1 'polypeptide(L)'
;MSIRVNEKGLIYLNEETMTAIFDCVFGTDGGGLRTTTKQLLWEPKFRDFVKTLNGLQEYNYRYRIDQVMDLFPIFESAIGPFEFNSEGTTLWLAMGLAIKEVYGFRRSSLEELLKLVKIKK
;
A
#
# COMPACT_ATOMS: atom_id res chain seq x y z
N MET A 1 0.57 18.63 -8.03
CA MET A 1 1.22 18.69 -6.70
C MET A 1 2.52 17.91 -6.89
N SER A 2 3.71 18.47 -6.63
CA SER A 2 4.94 17.79 -7.08
C SER A 2 5.24 16.54 -6.24
N ILE A 3 5.24 15.37 -6.88
CA ILE A 3 5.67 14.11 -6.28
C ILE A 3 7.15 14.20 -5.90
N ARG A 4 7.46 13.87 -4.66
CA ARG A 4 8.83 13.64 -4.22
C ARG A 4 9.27 12.22 -4.53
N VAL A 5 10.53 12.06 -4.88
CA VAL A 5 11.16 10.76 -5.10
C VAL A 5 12.36 10.59 -4.17
N ASN A 6 12.66 9.36 -3.79
CA ASN A 6 13.85 9.06 -3.01
C ASN A 6 15.10 8.97 -3.92
N GLU A 7 16.27 8.70 -3.31
CA GLU A 7 17.56 8.55 -4.00
C GLU A 7 17.57 7.43 -5.06
N LYS A 8 16.65 6.46 -4.97
CA LYS A 8 16.49 5.37 -5.93
C LYS A 8 15.49 5.71 -7.05
N GLY A 9 14.97 6.93 -7.08
CA GLY A 9 13.98 7.38 -8.05
C GLY A 9 12.56 6.83 -7.84
N LEU A 10 12.31 6.11 -6.74
CA LEU A 10 10.99 5.62 -6.33
C LEU A 10 10.21 6.75 -5.65
N ILE A 11 8.87 6.64 -5.61
CA ILE A 11 8.01 7.57 -4.88
C ILE A 11 8.48 7.68 -3.42
N TYR A 12 8.59 8.90 -2.88
CA TYR A 12 8.92 9.04 -1.47
C TYR A 12 7.71 8.65 -0.60
N LEU A 13 7.88 7.68 0.29
CA LEU A 13 6.82 7.21 1.17
C LEU A 13 6.71 8.13 2.40
N ASN A 14 5.61 8.85 2.48
CA ASN A 14 5.18 9.67 3.60
C ASN A 14 3.70 9.37 3.91
N GLU A 15 3.13 10.04 4.90
CA GLU A 15 1.73 9.85 5.29
C GLU A 15 0.75 9.96 4.11
N GLU A 16 0.94 10.96 3.25
CA GLU A 16 0.05 11.24 2.13
C GLU A 16 0.12 10.13 1.06
N THR A 17 1.32 9.78 0.62
CA THR A 17 1.53 8.75 -0.41
C THR A 17 1.21 7.36 0.09
N MET A 18 1.54 7.02 1.34
CA MET A 18 1.15 5.75 1.96
C MET A 18 -0.37 5.63 2.03
N THR A 19 -1.05 6.67 2.53
CA THR A 19 -2.52 6.67 2.57
C THR A 19 -3.13 6.55 1.17
N ALA A 20 -2.58 7.26 0.18
CA ALA A 20 -3.08 7.20 -1.20
C ALA A 20 -2.84 5.84 -1.87
N ILE A 21 -1.70 5.18 -1.62
CA ILE A 21 -1.44 3.81 -2.08
C ILE A 21 -2.47 2.84 -1.48
N PHE A 22 -2.71 2.92 -0.17
CA PHE A 22 -3.67 2.04 0.50
C PHE A 22 -5.14 2.33 0.16
N ASP A 23 -5.49 3.59 -0.14
CA ASP A 23 -6.79 3.95 -0.73
C ASP A 23 -7.02 3.21 -2.08
N CYS A 24 -5.95 2.86 -2.80
CA CYS A 24 -6.00 2.20 -4.11
C CYS A 24 -5.93 0.65 -4.05
N VAL A 25 -6.01 0.04 -2.85
CA VAL A 25 -5.97 -1.44 -2.69
C VAL A 25 -7.03 -2.16 -3.53
N PHE A 26 -8.20 -1.54 -3.73
CA PHE A 26 -9.30 -2.10 -4.52
C PHE A 26 -9.38 -1.53 -5.94
N GLY A 27 -8.32 -0.86 -6.40
CA GLY A 27 -8.22 -0.25 -7.73
C GLY A 27 -8.10 1.27 -7.72
N THR A 28 -7.78 1.83 -8.89
CA THR A 28 -7.51 3.27 -9.09
C THR A 28 -8.68 4.06 -9.63
N ASP A 29 -9.74 3.38 -10.06
CA ASP A 29 -10.84 3.98 -10.84
C ASP A 29 -12.17 4.03 -10.05
N GLY A 30 -12.13 3.65 -8.77
CA GLY A 30 -13.30 3.59 -7.89
C GLY A 30 -13.78 4.97 -7.42
N GLY A 31 -15.11 5.15 -7.32
CA GLY A 31 -15.73 6.38 -6.82
C GLY A 31 -15.35 6.74 -5.36
N GLY A 32 -14.92 5.73 -4.57
CA GLY A 32 -14.62 5.86 -3.13
C GLY A 32 -13.30 6.52 -2.75
N LEU A 33 -12.39 6.75 -3.71
CA LEU A 33 -11.07 7.34 -3.45
C LEU A 33 -11.18 8.76 -2.86
N ARG A 34 -10.28 9.10 -1.93
CA ARG A 34 -10.17 10.47 -1.41
C ARG A 34 -9.79 11.45 -2.50
N THR A 35 -10.20 12.71 -2.31
CA THR A 35 -9.84 13.81 -3.22
C THR A 35 -8.33 13.95 -3.38
N THR A 36 -7.56 13.80 -2.29
CA THR A 36 -6.09 13.84 -2.31
C THR A 36 -5.50 12.70 -3.13
N THR A 37 -5.98 11.48 -2.96
CA THR A 37 -5.59 10.31 -3.77
C THR A 37 -5.87 10.55 -5.25
N LYS A 38 -7.08 11.07 -5.59
CA LYS A 38 -7.44 11.42 -6.97
C LYS A 38 -6.48 12.45 -7.57
N GLN A 39 -6.10 13.48 -6.80
CA GLN A 39 -5.13 14.49 -7.23
C GLN A 39 -3.73 13.91 -7.46
N LEU A 40 -3.26 13.01 -6.58
CA LEU A 40 -1.98 12.33 -6.77
C LEU A 40 -1.98 11.41 -8.00
N LEU A 41 -3.11 10.75 -8.30
CA LEU A 41 -3.24 9.90 -9.49
C LEU A 41 -3.23 10.68 -10.82
N TRP A 42 -3.40 12.00 -10.80
CA TRP A 42 -3.20 12.83 -12.00
C TRP A 42 -1.73 12.94 -12.40
N GLU A 43 -0.82 12.77 -11.46
CA GLU A 43 0.61 12.76 -11.72
C GLU A 43 1.01 11.38 -12.31
N PRO A 44 1.48 11.31 -13.57
CA PRO A 44 1.66 10.03 -14.27
C PRO A 44 2.57 9.05 -13.53
N LYS A 45 3.65 9.55 -12.92
CA LYS A 45 4.62 8.72 -12.21
C LYS A 45 4.02 8.03 -10.98
N PHE A 46 3.15 8.69 -10.21
CA PHE A 46 2.49 8.06 -9.07
C PHE A 46 1.43 7.06 -9.53
N ARG A 47 0.65 7.40 -10.56
CA ARG A 47 -0.32 6.48 -11.15
C ARG A 47 0.32 5.19 -11.64
N ASP A 48 1.42 5.28 -12.38
CA ASP A 48 2.11 4.11 -12.93
C ASP A 48 2.80 3.31 -11.81
N PHE A 49 3.29 4.00 -10.78
CA PHE A 49 3.81 3.37 -9.57
C PHE A 49 2.73 2.56 -8.83
N VAL A 50 1.54 3.13 -8.60
CA VAL A 50 0.41 2.42 -7.96
C VAL A 50 -0.03 1.22 -8.81
N LYS A 51 -0.10 1.35 -10.14
CA LYS A 51 -0.41 0.22 -11.03
C LYS A 51 0.61 -0.91 -10.91
N THR A 52 1.89 -0.56 -10.79
CA THR A 52 2.96 -1.55 -10.56
C THR A 52 2.77 -2.27 -9.22
N LEU A 53 2.46 -1.53 -8.16
CA LEU A 53 2.17 -2.11 -6.85
C LEU A 53 0.93 -3.01 -6.89
N ASN A 54 -0.15 -2.62 -7.57
CA ASN A 54 -1.34 -3.46 -7.74
C ASN A 54 -1.03 -4.76 -8.50
N GLY A 55 -0.17 -4.71 -9.52
CA GLY A 55 0.29 -5.92 -10.21
C GLY A 55 1.06 -6.88 -9.29
N LEU A 56 1.94 -6.34 -8.43
CA LEU A 56 2.66 -7.12 -7.42
C LEU A 56 1.74 -7.63 -6.31
N GLN A 57 0.78 -6.81 -5.87
CA GLN A 57 -0.25 -7.19 -4.91
C GLN A 57 -1.03 -8.40 -5.43
N GLU A 58 -1.48 -8.36 -6.68
CA GLU A 58 -2.25 -9.47 -7.28
C GLU A 58 -1.41 -10.75 -7.37
N TYR A 59 -0.14 -10.65 -7.75
CA TYR A 59 0.78 -11.79 -7.74
C TYR A 59 0.97 -12.35 -6.32
N ASN A 60 1.20 -11.48 -5.33
CA ASN A 60 1.38 -11.87 -3.95
C ASN A 60 0.12 -12.55 -3.37
N TYR A 61 -1.05 -11.97 -3.63
CA TYR A 61 -2.34 -12.50 -3.23
C TYR A 61 -2.57 -13.92 -3.75
N ARG A 62 -2.27 -14.17 -5.03
CA ARG A 62 -2.51 -15.46 -5.68
C ARG A 62 -1.47 -16.54 -5.34
N TYR A 63 -0.21 -16.17 -5.18
CA TYR A 63 0.91 -17.13 -5.22
C TYR A 63 1.82 -17.09 -3.99
N ARG A 64 1.63 -16.17 -3.05
CA ARG A 64 2.53 -15.95 -1.90
C ARG A 64 1.77 -15.79 -0.59
N ILE A 65 0.69 -16.55 -0.43
CA ILE A 65 -0.23 -16.39 0.70
C ILE A 65 0.47 -16.52 2.06
N ASP A 66 1.45 -17.41 2.20
CA ASP A 66 2.19 -17.58 3.46
C ASP A 66 2.93 -16.28 3.83
N GLN A 67 3.67 -15.69 2.90
CA GLN A 67 4.40 -14.43 3.15
C GLN A 67 3.46 -13.23 3.32
N VAL A 68 2.28 -13.27 2.72
CA VAL A 68 1.23 -12.27 2.90
C VAL A 68 0.68 -12.36 4.33
N MET A 69 0.29 -13.55 4.77
CA MET A 69 -0.29 -13.78 6.10
C MET A 69 0.73 -13.56 7.23
N ASP A 70 2.03 -13.77 6.97
CA ASP A 70 3.11 -13.42 7.90
C ASP A 70 3.11 -11.93 8.31
N LEU A 71 2.53 -11.04 7.49
CA LEU A 71 2.40 -9.61 7.78
C LEU A 71 1.19 -9.27 8.65
N PHE A 72 0.23 -10.19 8.84
CA PHE A 72 -0.99 -9.92 9.60
C PHE A 72 -0.73 -9.29 10.98
N PRO A 73 0.20 -9.79 11.82
CA PRO A 73 0.43 -9.21 13.14
C PRO A 73 0.91 -7.75 13.13
N ILE A 74 1.66 -7.32 12.11
CA ILE A 74 2.12 -5.92 12.04
C ILE A 74 1.06 -4.99 11.46
N PHE A 75 0.16 -5.50 10.62
CA PHE A 75 -0.97 -4.72 10.11
C PHE A 75 -2.01 -4.50 11.20
N GLU A 76 -2.33 -5.55 11.94
CA GLU A 76 -3.26 -5.49 13.06
C GLU A 76 -2.76 -4.54 14.15
N SER A 77 -1.45 -4.52 14.43
CA SER A 77 -0.86 -3.58 15.41
C SER A 77 -0.75 -2.14 14.91
N ALA A 78 -0.39 -1.91 13.65
CA ALA A 78 -0.05 -0.58 13.15
C ALA A 78 -1.26 0.22 12.62
N ILE A 79 -2.24 -0.46 12.03
CA ILE A 79 -3.33 0.18 11.28
C ILE A 79 -4.68 0.03 12.00
N GLY A 80 -4.96 -1.13 12.57
CA GLY A 80 -6.19 -1.37 13.34
C GLY A 80 -6.73 -2.78 13.14
N PRO A 81 -7.84 -3.13 13.80
CA PRO A 81 -8.35 -4.49 13.75
C PRO A 81 -8.74 -4.85 12.32
N PHE A 82 -8.18 -5.95 11.83
CA PHE A 82 -8.54 -6.55 10.55
C PHE A 82 -9.35 -7.82 10.79
N GLU A 83 -10.31 -8.09 9.92
CA GLU A 83 -10.99 -9.38 9.93
C GLU A 83 -10.04 -10.45 9.39
N PHE A 84 -9.64 -11.38 10.27
CA PHE A 84 -8.83 -12.53 9.89
C PHE A 84 -9.53 -13.34 8.80
N ASN A 85 -8.79 -13.70 7.74
CA ASN A 85 -9.27 -14.44 6.56
C ASN A 85 -10.29 -13.74 5.66
N SER A 86 -10.43 -12.41 5.74
CA SER A 86 -11.18 -11.67 4.70
C SER A 86 -10.31 -11.41 3.46
N GLU A 87 -10.95 -11.43 2.29
CA GLU A 87 -10.30 -11.06 1.02
C GLU A 87 -9.71 -9.65 1.09
N GLY A 88 -10.48 -8.70 1.64
CA GLY A 88 -10.04 -7.32 1.82
C GLY A 88 -8.77 -7.22 2.67
N THR A 89 -8.70 -7.93 3.80
CA THR A 89 -7.48 -7.98 4.63
C THR A 89 -6.32 -8.54 3.83
N THR A 90 -6.53 -9.66 3.14
CA THR A 90 -5.47 -10.33 2.37
C THR A 90 -4.91 -9.41 1.28
N LEU A 91 -5.76 -8.62 0.61
CA LEU A 91 -5.33 -7.62 -0.37
C LEU A 91 -4.51 -6.48 0.27
N TRP A 92 -4.89 -6.01 1.46
CA TRP A 92 -4.12 -5.02 2.22
C TRP A 92 -2.72 -5.56 2.58
N LEU A 93 -2.66 -6.79 3.10
CA LEU A 93 -1.39 -7.46 3.41
C LEU A 93 -0.52 -7.64 2.15
N ALA A 94 -1.13 -8.06 1.04
CA ALA A 94 -0.43 -8.25 -0.23
C ALA A 94 0.15 -6.95 -0.80
N MET A 95 -0.54 -5.81 -0.57
CA MET A 95 -0.04 -4.48 -0.88
C MET A 95 1.16 -4.11 0.02
N GLY A 96 1.08 -4.40 1.32
CA GLY A 96 2.20 -4.24 2.24
C GLY A 96 3.44 -5.02 1.80
N LEU A 97 3.24 -6.27 1.37
CA LEU A 97 4.32 -7.10 0.83
C LEU A 97 4.88 -6.51 -0.46
N ALA A 98 4.03 -6.00 -1.37
CA ALA A 98 4.49 -5.34 -2.61
C ALA A 98 5.39 -4.13 -2.30
N ILE A 99 4.98 -3.26 -1.37
CA ILE A 99 5.78 -2.11 -0.92
C ILE A 99 7.10 -2.60 -0.32
N LYS A 100 7.06 -3.58 0.59
CA LYS A 100 8.26 -4.12 1.23
C LYS A 100 9.30 -4.60 0.20
N GLU A 101 8.86 -5.35 -0.81
CA GLU A 101 9.76 -5.91 -1.82
C GLU A 101 10.32 -4.84 -2.76
N VAL A 102 9.50 -3.88 -3.20
CA VAL A 102 9.96 -2.79 -4.09
C VAL A 102 11.02 -1.91 -3.42
N TYR A 103 10.88 -1.62 -2.13
CA TYR A 103 11.85 -0.79 -1.41
C TYR A 103 12.98 -1.58 -0.73
N GLY A 104 12.85 -2.92 -0.66
CA GLY A 104 13.79 -3.79 0.06
C GLY A 104 13.74 -3.57 1.57
N PHE A 105 12.56 -3.32 2.13
CA PHE A 105 12.40 -3.03 3.55
C PHE A 105 12.49 -4.28 4.43
N ARG A 106 13.01 -4.06 5.65
CA ARG A 106 12.83 -4.97 6.77
C ARG A 106 11.40 -4.85 7.31
N ARG A 107 10.94 -5.87 8.03
CA ARG A 107 9.61 -5.91 8.66
C ARG A 107 9.34 -4.67 9.54
N SER A 108 10.30 -4.28 10.37
CA SER A 108 10.18 -3.11 11.25
C SER A 108 10.05 -1.78 10.49
N SER A 109 10.76 -1.62 9.37
CA SER A 109 10.65 -0.42 8.54
C SER A 109 9.27 -0.32 7.88
N LEU A 110 8.70 -1.45 7.45
CA LEU A 110 7.34 -1.50 6.96
C LEU A 110 6.35 -1.12 8.08
N GLU A 111 6.51 -1.69 9.28
CA GLU A 111 5.64 -1.39 10.42
C GLU A 111 5.60 0.12 10.76
N GLU A 112 6.75 0.80 10.79
CA GLU A 112 6.78 2.25 11.01
C GLU A 112 6.07 3.04 9.91
N LEU A 113 6.17 2.60 8.64
CA LEU A 113 5.46 3.23 7.53
C LEU A 113 3.95 2.98 7.58
N LEU A 114 3.53 1.80 8.02
CA LEU A 114 2.12 1.45 8.14
C LEU A 114 1.41 2.34 9.17
N LYS A 115 2.09 2.78 10.22
CA LYS A 115 1.56 3.76 11.20
C LYS A 115 1.21 5.12 10.59
N LEU A 116 1.73 5.43 9.39
CA LEU A 116 1.41 6.65 8.66
C LEU A 116 0.10 6.53 7.85
N VAL A 117 -0.46 5.33 7.72
CA VAL A 117 -1.67 5.11 6.91
C VAL A 117 -2.90 5.59 7.69
N LYS A 118 -3.62 6.58 7.14
CA LYS A 118 -4.89 7.04 7.71
C LYS A 118 -6.03 6.25 7.10
N ILE A 119 -6.78 5.47 7.87
CA ILE A 119 -8.02 4.81 7.37
C ILE A 119 -9.18 5.79 7.37
N LYS A 120 -10.06 5.69 6.37
CA LYS A 120 -11.33 6.42 6.32
C LYS A 120 -12.31 5.70 7.26
N LYS A 121 -12.66 6.33 8.39
CA LYS A 121 -13.74 5.85 9.25
C LYS A 121 -15.09 6.08 8.58
#